data_AF-A0A292YBD1-F1
#
_entry.id   AF-A0A292YBD1-F1
#
_cell.length_a   1.000
_cell.length_b   1.000
_cell.length_c   1.000
_cell.angle_alpha   90.00
_cell.angle_beta   90.00
_cell.angle_gamma   90.00
#
_symmetry.space_group_name_H-M   'P 1'
#
loop_
_entity.id
_entity.type
_entity.pdbx_description
1 polymer ?
#
loop_
_entity_poly.entity_id
_entity_poly.type
_entity_poly.pdbx_seq_one_letter_code
_entity_poly.pdbx_strand_id
1 'polypeptide(L)'
;MKTKFSTVVKVKKQEVDKIEKDIQKINFSILELNKKIEELQNILFSLTLPQNGNFSLFSQVKTQQNMLRNEIEKFKNQILFLENRKNELMNELKKANIEYEKMKYLETQEIKKMLKKAKLKESRDMDEIAILLRKNSESE
;
A
#
# COMPACT_ATOMS: atom_id res chain seq x y z
N MET A 1 -26.51 1.39 4.99
CA MET A 1 -27.29 1.70 3.76
C MET A 1 -26.35 1.56 2.58
N LYS A 2 -26.64 0.71 1.59
CA LYS A 2 -25.85 0.64 0.36
C LYS A 2 -26.21 1.85 -0.51
N THR A 3 -25.25 2.73 -0.78
CA THR A 3 -25.44 3.86 -1.69
C THR A 3 -25.02 3.49 -3.10
N LYS A 4 -25.37 4.32 -4.10
CA LYS A 4 -24.84 4.18 -5.47
C LYS A 4 -23.31 4.31 -5.51
N PHE A 5 -22.73 5.00 -4.53
CA PHE A 5 -21.28 5.22 -4.40
C PHE A 5 -20.53 4.08 -3.72
N SER A 6 -21.21 3.22 -2.95
CA SER A 6 -20.56 2.13 -2.20
C SER A 6 -19.70 1.19 -3.06
N THR A 7 -20.16 0.88 -4.28
CA THR A 7 -19.39 0.07 -5.24
C THR A 7 -18.14 0.81 -5.72
N VAL A 8 -18.26 2.12 -5.99
CA VAL A 8 -17.15 2.95 -6.47
C VAL A 8 -16.09 3.13 -5.38
N VAL A 9 -16.52 3.40 -4.13
CA VAL A 9 -15.64 3.50 -2.96
C VAL A 9 -14.89 2.18 -2.75
N LYS A 10 -15.56 1.03 -2.91
CA LYS A 10 -14.92 -0.28 -2.81
C LYS A 10 -13.85 -0.49 -3.88
N VAL A 11 -14.14 -0.16 -5.14
CA VAL A 11 -13.17 -0.27 -6.24
C VAL A 11 -11.95 0.64 -5.98
N LYS A 12 -12.18 1.88 -5.55
CA LYS A 12 -11.10 2.82 -5.21
C LYS A 12 -10.27 2.36 -4.02
N LYS A 13 -10.88 1.69 -3.03
CA LYS A 13 -10.13 1.07 -1.94
C LYS A 13 -9.26 -0.08 -2.45
N GLN A 14 -9.78 -0.92 -3.33
CA GLN A 14 -9.00 -2.02 -3.93
C GLN A 14 -7.81 -1.51 -4.76
N GLU A 15 -7.96 -0.39 -5.46
CA GLU A 15 -6.85 0.26 -6.17
C GLU A 15 -5.74 0.70 -5.21
N VAL A 16 -6.10 1.36 -4.10
CA VAL A 16 -5.16 1.75 -3.04
C VAL A 16 -4.45 0.53 -2.47
N ASP A 17 -5.21 -0.49 -2.06
CA ASP A 17 -4.67 -1.71 -1.44
C ASP A 17 -3.71 -2.45 -2.38
N LYS A 18 -3.99 -2.42 -3.70
CA LYS A 18 -3.11 -3.02 -4.71
C LYS A 18 -1.76 -2.29 -4.77
N ILE A 19 -1.78 -0.95 -4.80
CA ILE A 19 -0.55 -0.14 -4.84
C ILE A 19 0.26 -0.34 -3.55
N GLU A 20 -0.39 -0.37 -2.39
CA GLU A 20 0.27 -0.65 -1.11
C GLU A 20 0.94 -2.03 -1.09
N LYS A 21 0.26 -3.05 -1.61
CA LYS A 21 0.83 -4.40 -1.73
C LYS A 21 2.04 -4.43 -2.65
N ASP A 22 2.03 -3.69 -3.75
CA ASP A 22 3.16 -3.62 -4.67
C ASP A 22 4.36 -2.88 -4.05
N ILE A 23 4.12 -1.82 -3.27
CA ILE A 23 5.17 -1.16 -2.47
C ILE A 23 5.77 -2.12 -1.43
N GLN A 24 4.94 -2.92 -0.76
CA GLN A 24 5.42 -3.92 0.20
C GLN A 24 6.32 -4.97 -0.45
N LYS A 25 5.95 -5.48 -1.65
CA LYS A 25 6.79 -6.41 -2.40
C LYS A 25 8.15 -5.80 -2.73
N ILE A 26 8.17 -4.54 -3.18
CA ILE A 26 9.43 -3.85 -3.49
C ILE A 26 10.31 -3.70 -2.24
N ASN A 27 9.72 -3.32 -1.10
CA ASN A 27 10.48 -3.23 0.15
C ASN A 27 11.08 -4.58 0.55
N PHE A 28 10.33 -5.67 0.36
CA PHE A 28 10.83 -7.02 0.61
C PHE A 28 11.99 -7.37 -0.33
N SER A 29 11.88 -7.11 -1.63
CA SER A 29 12.97 -7.31 -2.59
C SER A 29 14.23 -6.51 -2.24
N ILE A 30 14.08 -5.25 -1.83
CA ILE A 30 15.21 -4.41 -1.40
C ILE A 30 15.89 -5.03 -0.16
N LEU A 31 15.10 -5.51 0.80
CA LEU A 31 15.63 -6.15 2.01
C LEU A 31 16.39 -7.44 1.68
N GLU A 32 15.88 -8.27 0.77
CA GLU A 32 16.59 -9.47 0.30
C GLU A 32 17.90 -9.13 -0.43
N LEU A 33 17.90 -8.11 -1.29
CA LEU A 33 19.11 -7.68 -1.98
C LEU A 33 20.15 -7.13 -1.01
N ASN A 34 19.74 -6.36 0.01
CA ASN A 34 20.65 -5.87 1.04
C ASN A 34 21.29 -7.01 1.84
N LYS A 35 20.52 -8.04 2.19
CA LYS A 35 21.08 -9.25 2.85
C LYS A 35 22.12 -9.93 1.97
N LYS A 36 21.84 -10.10 0.68
CA LYS A 36 22.82 -10.68 -0.27
C LYS A 36 24.08 -9.84 -0.37
N ILE A 37 23.96 -8.51 -0.37
CA ILE A 37 25.12 -7.60 -0.36
C ILE A 37 25.94 -7.81 0.91
N GLU A 38 25.29 -7.90 2.07
CA GLU A 38 25.96 -8.13 3.36
C GLU A 38 26.70 -9.48 3.37
N GLU A 39 26.07 -10.55 2.89
CA GLU A 39 26.69 -11.87 2.72
C GLU A 39 27.94 -11.79 1.82
N LEU A 40 27.83 -11.15 0.65
CA LEU A 40 28.97 -10.98 -0.27
C LEU A 40 30.08 -10.11 0.32
N GLN A 41 29.74 -9.09 1.11
CA GLN A 41 30.71 -8.26 1.81
C GLN A 41 31.46 -9.06 2.87
N ASN A 42 30.77 -9.90 3.64
CA ASN A 42 31.38 -10.78 4.63
C ASN A 42 32.35 -11.77 3.96
N ILE A 43 31.95 -12.36 2.83
CA ILE A 43 32.84 -13.22 2.02
C ILE A 43 34.06 -12.42 1.57
N LEU A 44 33.87 -11.21 1.04
CA LEU A 44 34.96 -10.35 0.58
C LEU A 44 35.94 -10.00 1.70
N PHE A 45 35.46 -9.75 2.92
CA PHE A 45 36.32 -9.47 4.08
C PHE A 45 37.06 -10.70 4.60
N SER A 46 36.47 -11.89 4.45
CA SER A 46 37.12 -13.15 4.81
C SER A 46 38.23 -13.58 3.83
N LEU A 47 38.23 -13.03 2.61
CA LEU A 47 39.25 -13.31 1.59
C LEU A 47 40.57 -12.63 1.91
N THR A 48 41.53 -13.42 2.40
CA THR A 48 42.91 -12.98 2.64
C THR A 48 43.78 -13.17 1.40
N LEU A 49 44.74 -12.26 1.19
CA LEU A 49 45.74 -12.42 0.15
C LEU A 49 46.78 -13.46 0.60
N PRO A 50 47.23 -14.35 -0.31
CA PRO A 50 48.30 -15.28 0.01
C PRO A 50 49.59 -14.49 0.30
N GLN A 51 50.17 -14.66 1.50
CA GLN A 51 51.43 -14.01 1.86
C GLN A 51 52.64 -14.67 1.19
N ASN A 52 52.51 -15.95 0.84
CA ASN A 52 53.52 -16.76 0.18
C ASN A 52 52.85 -17.62 -0.91
N GLY A 53 53.57 -17.96 -1.98
CA GLY A 53 53.08 -18.85 -3.04
C GLY A 53 53.33 -18.35 -4.45
N ASN A 54 52.76 -19.05 -5.44
CA ASN A 54 52.86 -18.70 -6.86
C ASN A 54 51.96 -17.49 -7.20
N PHE A 55 52.45 -16.58 -8.04
CA PHE A 55 51.71 -15.44 -8.59
C PHE A 55 50.34 -15.81 -9.18
N SER A 56 50.20 -17.02 -9.73
CA SER A 56 48.91 -17.53 -10.21
C SER A 56 47.83 -17.53 -9.11
N LEU A 57 48.18 -17.92 -7.88
CA LEU A 57 47.26 -17.94 -6.74
C LEU A 57 46.81 -16.52 -6.36
N PHE A 58 47.75 -15.56 -6.36
CA PHE A 58 47.43 -14.16 -6.13
C PHE A 58 46.44 -13.61 -7.19
N SER A 59 46.70 -13.91 -8.47
CA SER A 59 45.82 -13.48 -9.57
C SER A 59 44.42 -14.07 -9.46
N GLN A 60 44.29 -15.33 -9.04
CA GLN A 60 43.00 -15.98 -8.80
C GLN A 60 42.21 -15.30 -7.68
N VAL A 61 42.83 -15.08 -6.52
CA VAL A 61 42.18 -14.38 -5.39
C VAL A 61 41.77 -12.96 -5.78
N LYS A 62 42.62 -12.24 -6.53
CA LYS A 62 42.29 -10.90 -7.02
C LYS A 62 41.10 -10.91 -7.97
N THR A 63 41.04 -11.89 -8.87
CA THR A 63 39.91 -12.09 -9.79
C THR A 63 38.63 -12.35 -9.02
N GLN A 64 38.65 -13.22 -8.00
CA GLN A 64 37.50 -13.49 -7.14
C GLN A 64 37.03 -12.23 -6.41
N GLN A 65 37.93 -11.43 -5.83
CA GLN A 65 37.57 -10.16 -5.19
C GLN A 65 36.89 -9.20 -6.17
N ASN A 66 37.39 -9.10 -7.40
CA ASN A 66 36.78 -8.25 -8.43
C ASN A 66 35.38 -8.74 -8.83
N MET A 67 35.20 -10.06 -8.97
CA MET A 67 33.89 -10.66 -9.26
C MET A 67 32.86 -10.32 -8.17
N LEU A 68 33.23 -10.51 -6.89
CA LEU A 68 32.37 -10.18 -5.75
C LEU A 68 32.00 -8.69 -5.71
N ARG A 69 32.99 -7.80 -5.94
CA ARG A 69 32.73 -6.35 -6.01
C ARG A 69 31.77 -5.99 -7.14
N ASN A 70 31.97 -6.58 -8.32
CA ASN A 70 31.08 -6.35 -9.46
C ASN A 70 29.65 -6.82 -9.17
N GLU A 71 29.50 -7.95 -8.46
CA GLU A 71 28.19 -8.47 -8.09
C GLU A 71 27.49 -7.60 -7.04
N ILE A 72 28.23 -7.11 -6.04
CA ILE A 72 27.74 -6.12 -5.08
C ILE A 72 27.24 -4.86 -5.80
N GLU A 73 28.01 -4.33 -6.75
CA GLU A 73 27.60 -3.15 -7.53
C GLU A 73 26.36 -3.41 -8.39
N LYS A 74 26.22 -4.62 -8.96
CA LYS A 74 24.98 -5.01 -9.66
C LYS A 74 23.76 -4.98 -8.73
N PHE A 75 23.87 -5.53 -7.52
CA PHE A 75 22.76 -5.49 -6.57
C PHE A 75 22.46 -4.08 -6.08
N LYS A 76 23.46 -3.22 -5.86
CA LYS A 76 23.23 -1.79 -5.56
C LYS A 76 22.46 -1.08 -6.67
N ASN A 77 22.83 -1.31 -7.93
CA ASN A 77 22.12 -0.74 -9.07
C ASN A 77 20.67 -1.25 -9.16
N GLN A 78 20.43 -2.52 -8.84
CA GLN A 78 19.08 -3.07 -8.76
C GLN A 78 18.26 -2.43 -7.63
N ILE A 79 18.86 -2.20 -6.46
CA ILE A 79 18.22 -1.49 -5.35
C ILE A 79 17.84 -0.07 -5.79
N LEU A 80 18.74 0.67 -6.43
CA LEU A 80 18.47 2.02 -6.92
C LEU A 80 17.27 2.05 -7.89
N PHE A 81 17.19 1.08 -8.80
CA PHE A 81 16.04 0.93 -9.70
C PHE A 81 14.73 0.68 -8.93
N LEU A 82 14.77 -0.22 -7.94
CA LEU A 82 13.62 -0.53 -7.10
C LEU A 82 13.18 0.67 -6.25
N GLU A 83 14.11 1.46 -5.74
CA GLU A 83 13.83 2.69 -4.99
C GLU A 83 13.16 3.75 -5.86
N ASN A 84 13.63 3.93 -7.10
CA ASN A 84 12.98 4.81 -8.06
C ASN A 84 11.55 4.35 -8.35
N ARG A 85 11.36 3.04 -8.57
CA ARG A 85 10.02 2.48 -8.80
C ARG A 85 9.11 2.64 -7.58
N LYS A 86 9.64 2.49 -6.36
CA LYS A 86 8.91 2.74 -5.12
C LYS A 86 8.45 4.20 -5.04
N ASN A 87 9.30 5.16 -5.40
CA ASN A 87 8.96 6.59 -5.39
C ASN A 87 7.83 6.91 -6.38
N GLU A 88 7.84 6.30 -7.57
CA GLU A 88 6.73 6.41 -8.53
C GLU A 88 5.42 5.88 -7.93
N LEU A 89 5.45 4.67 -7.37
CA LEU A 89 4.27 4.06 -6.74
C LEU A 89 3.76 4.85 -5.53
N MET A 90 4.66 5.48 -4.75
CA MET A 90 4.25 6.37 -3.65
C MET A 90 3.50 7.60 -4.17
N ASN A 91 3.87 8.13 -5.34
CA ASN A 91 3.14 9.24 -5.96
C ASN A 91 1.79 8.79 -6.53
N GLU A 92 1.71 7.60 -7.11
CA GLU A 92 0.44 6.99 -7.54
C GLU A 92 -0.48 6.73 -6.35
N LEU A 93 0.06 6.20 -5.25
CA LEU A 93 -0.67 5.96 -4.00
C LEU A 93 -1.29 7.24 -3.45
N LYS A 94 -0.54 8.35 -3.45
CA LYS A 94 -1.07 9.66 -3.02
C LYS A 94 -2.27 10.07 -3.86
N LYS A 95 -2.20 9.93 -5.19
CA LYS A 95 -3.31 10.26 -6.11
C LYS A 95 -4.52 9.36 -5.86
N ALA A 96 -4.31 8.05 -5.75
CA ALA A 96 -5.37 7.06 -5.49
C ALA A 96 -6.07 7.32 -4.14
N ASN A 97 -5.30 7.67 -3.10
CA ASN A 97 -5.86 8.03 -1.79
C ASN A 97 -6.73 9.28 -1.83
N ILE A 98 -6.31 10.32 -2.57
CA ILE A 98 -7.12 11.52 -2.77
C ILE A 98 -8.45 11.17 -3.44
N GLU A 99 -8.44 10.33 -4.47
CA GLU A 99 -9.67 9.89 -5.15
C GLU A 99 -10.57 9.06 -4.25
N TYR A 100 -10.00 8.14 -3.48
CA TYR A 100 -10.72 7.32 -2.52
C TYR A 100 -11.43 8.18 -1.47
N GLU A 101 -10.73 9.15 -0.86
CA GLU A 101 -11.31 10.03 0.15
C GLU A 101 -12.39 10.96 -0.44
N LYS A 102 -12.22 11.45 -1.67
CA LYS A 102 -13.26 12.20 -2.38
C LYS A 102 -14.54 11.38 -2.53
N MET A 103 -14.43 10.12 -2.95
CA MET A 103 -15.59 9.24 -3.13
C MET A 103 -16.27 8.89 -1.80
N LYS A 104 -15.47 8.63 -0.76
CA LYS A 104 -15.96 8.37 0.60
C LYS A 104 -16.70 9.57 1.19
N TYR A 105 -16.23 10.78 0.90
CA TYR A 105 -16.91 12.00 1.30
C TYR A 105 -18.29 12.14 0.63
N LEU A 106 -18.38 11.89 -0.67
CA LEU A 106 -19.65 11.92 -1.42
C LEU A 106 -20.65 10.89 -0.89
N GLU A 107 -20.20 9.66 -0.62
CA GLU A 107 -21.02 8.63 -0.01
C GLU A 107 -21.55 9.08 1.37
N THR A 108 -20.70 9.66 2.19
CA THR A 108 -21.09 10.16 3.52
C THR A 108 -22.15 11.26 3.42
N GLN A 109 -22.06 12.15 2.44
CA GLN A 109 -23.09 13.17 2.19
C GLN A 109 -24.41 12.54 1.76
N GLU A 110 -24.41 11.53 0.89
CA GLU A 110 -25.64 10.82 0.50
C GLU A 110 -26.29 10.12 1.69
N ILE A 111 -25.49 9.41 2.50
CA ILE A 111 -26.00 8.72 3.70
C ILE A 111 -26.65 9.72 4.66
N LYS A 112 -26.03 10.89 4.88
CA LYS A 112 -26.61 11.97 5.69
C LYS A 112 -27.95 12.47 5.12
N LYS A 113 -28.05 12.65 3.80
CA LYS A 113 -29.31 13.05 3.14
C LYS A 113 -30.39 11.97 3.30
N MET A 114 -30.03 10.69 3.12
CA MET A 114 -30.96 9.56 3.31
C MET A 114 -31.45 9.48 4.75
N LEU A 115 -30.55 9.59 5.73
CA LEU A 115 -30.90 9.61 7.16
C LEU A 115 -31.84 10.77 7.49
N LYS A 116 -31.59 11.97 6.97
CA LYS A 116 -32.47 13.13 7.19
C LYS A 116 -33.87 12.89 6.61
N LYS A 117 -33.97 12.30 5.42
CA LYS A 117 -35.26 11.92 4.80
C LYS A 117 -35.98 10.85 5.61
N ALA A 118 -35.28 9.84 6.08
CA ALA A 118 -35.84 8.76 6.89
C ALA A 118 -36.41 9.32 8.21
N LYS A 119 -35.65 10.14 8.94
CA LYS A 119 -36.12 10.80 10.18
C LYS A 119 -37.35 11.67 9.97
N LEU A 120 -37.40 12.40 8.85
CA LEU A 120 -38.53 13.28 8.55
C LEU A 120 -39.79 12.48 8.16
N LYS A 121 -39.61 11.34 7.48
CA LYS A 121 -40.71 10.41 7.22
C LYS A 121 -41.23 9.77 8.51
N GLU A 122 -40.32 9.26 9.34
CA GLU A 122 -40.65 8.66 10.64
C GLU A 122 -41.40 9.65 11.54
N SER A 123 -40.98 10.91 11.61
CA SER A 123 -41.71 11.95 12.35
C SER A 123 -43.13 12.16 11.83
N ARG A 124 -43.33 12.20 10.50
CA ARG A 124 -44.67 12.36 9.90
C ARG A 124 -45.55 11.15 10.17
N ASP A 125 -44.99 9.95 10.01
CA ASP A 125 -45.71 8.70 10.27
C ASP A 125 -46.15 8.64 11.75
N MET A 126 -45.30 9.10 12.69
CA MET A 126 -45.65 9.22 14.11
C MET A 126 -46.75 10.26 14.38
N ASP A 127 -46.70 11.42 13.72
CA ASP A 127 -47.75 12.45 13.83
C ASP A 127 -49.10 11.91 13.30
N GLU A 128 -49.09 11.18 12.18
CA GLU A 128 -50.29 10.53 11.62
C GLU A 128 -50.88 9.47 12.56
N ILE A 129 -50.03 8.62 13.14
CA ILE A 129 -50.44 7.62 14.14
C ILE A 129 -51.06 8.31 15.37
N ALA A 130 -50.46 9.41 15.86
CA ALA A 130 -51.00 10.15 16.98
C ALA A 130 -52.39 10.75 16.68
N ILE A 131 -52.61 11.28 15.47
CA ILE A 131 -53.91 11.79 15.04
C ILE A 131 -54.96 10.66 14.97
N LEU A 132 -54.59 9.50 14.41
CA LEU A 132 -55.47 8.33 14.32
C LEU A 132 -55.86 7.80 15.71
N LEU A 133 -54.90 7.67 16.62
CA LEU A 133 -55.16 7.24 18.00
C LEU A 133 -56.09 8.22 18.72
N ARG A 134 -55.86 9.53 18.59
CA ARG A 134 -56.70 10.55 19.20
C ARG A 134 -58.14 10.51 18.66
N LYS A 135 -58.31 10.37 17.34
CA LYS A 135 -59.66 10.26 16.73
C LYS A 135 -60.41 9.03 17.25
N ASN A 136 -59.74 7.89 17.37
CA ASN A 136 -60.37 6.68 17.89
C ASN A 136 -60.78 6.84 19.37
N SER A 137 -59.98 7.53 20.19
CA SER A 137 -60.34 7.80 21.60
C SER A 137 -61.46 8.84 21.78
N GLU A 138 -61.73 9.69 20.79
CA GLU A 138 -62.87 10.63 20.80
C GLU A 138 -64.17 10.00 20.27
N SER A 139 -64.12 8.75 19.78
CA SER A 139 -65.25 8.01 19.18
C SER A 139 -65.91 6.99 20.13
N GLU A 140 -65.38 6.82 21.33
CA GLU A 140 -65.92 6.01 22.45
C GLU A 140 -66.54 6.93 23.51
#